data_AF-A0A2P5G0Y7-F1
#
_entry.id   AF-A0A2P5G0Y7-F1
#
_cell.length_a   1.000
_cell.length_b   1.000
_cell.length_c   1.000
_cell.angle_alpha   90.00
_cell.angle_beta   90.00
_cell.angle_gamma   90.00
#
_symmetry.space_group_name_H-M   'P 1'
#
loop_
_entity.id
_entity.type
_entity.pdbx_description
1 polymer ?
#
loop_
_entity_poly.entity_id
_entity_poly.type
_entity_poly.pdbx_seq_one_letter_code
_entity_poly.pdbx_strand_id
1 'polypeptide(L)'
;MATVGSEEEEEGEKWVKHYSSNHQILVVGDGDFSFSLSLARSFGSASNILPTSLDPFDVVIKKYKEAKSNLENLKMLGTSPLYGVDATKMKRYPELRMRQFDRIIFNFPHAGFHGKEDDIRLIQ
;
A
#
# COMPACT_ATOMS: atom_id res chain seq x y z
N MET A 1 33.94 -10.80 23.85
CA MET A 1 33.11 -9.70 23.30
C MET A 1 31.69 -10.21 23.23
N ALA A 2 30.84 -9.79 24.18
CA ALA A 2 29.43 -10.13 24.17
C ALA A 2 28.72 -9.25 23.13
N THR A 3 28.05 -9.88 22.18
CA THR A 3 27.13 -9.23 21.26
C THR A 3 25.90 -8.82 22.05
N VAL A 4 25.69 -7.52 22.21
CA VAL A 4 24.45 -6.94 22.71
C VAL A 4 23.37 -7.32 21.69
N GLY A 5 22.48 -8.24 22.06
CA GLY A 5 21.24 -8.46 21.33
C GLY A 5 20.43 -7.20 21.46
N SER A 6 20.09 -6.58 20.33
CA SER A 6 19.03 -5.58 20.29
C SER A 6 17.74 -6.30 20.64
N GLU A 7 17.26 -6.10 21.86
CA GLU A 7 15.90 -6.43 22.24
C GLU A 7 15.00 -5.57 21.35
N GLU A 8 14.52 -6.15 20.24
CA GLU A 8 13.35 -5.61 19.56
C GLU A 8 12.22 -5.74 20.57
N GLU A 9 11.87 -4.63 21.23
CA GLU A 9 10.63 -4.54 22.00
C GLU A 9 9.52 -5.03 21.07
N GLU A 10 8.90 -6.18 21.38
CA GLU A 10 7.68 -6.59 20.72
C GLU A 10 6.62 -5.53 21.04
N GLU A 11 6.53 -4.51 20.19
CA GLU A 11 5.46 -3.52 20.25
C GLU A 11 4.14 -4.29 20.13
N GLY A 12 3.34 -4.26 21.19
CA GLY A 12 2.05 -4.95 21.24
C GLY A 12 1.15 -4.56 20.07
N GLU A 13 0.19 -5.43 19.76
CA GLU A 13 -0.72 -5.29 18.62
C GLU A 13 -1.35 -3.89 18.55
N LYS A 14 -1.14 -3.20 17.41
CA LYS A 14 -1.68 -1.86 17.15
C LYS A 14 -2.97 -1.97 16.33
N TRP A 15 -4.01 -1.26 16.76
CA TRP A 15 -5.30 -1.22 16.09
C TRP A 15 -5.60 0.16 15.49
N VAL A 16 -5.99 0.18 14.22
CA VAL A 16 -6.45 1.35 13.48
C VAL A 16 -7.84 1.04 12.94
N LYS A 17 -8.88 1.46 13.65
CA LYS A 17 -10.29 1.15 13.35
C LYS A 17 -10.51 -0.38 13.20
N HIS A 18 -10.53 -0.89 11.97
CA HIS A 18 -10.81 -2.30 11.63
C HIS A 18 -9.55 -3.08 11.24
N TYR A 19 -8.39 -2.43 11.28
CA TYR A 19 -7.11 -2.96 10.88
C TYR A 19 -6.24 -3.18 12.12
N SER A 20 -5.58 -4.34 12.17
CA SER A 20 -4.61 -4.70 13.20
C SER A 20 -3.25 -4.84 12.54
N SER A 21 -2.18 -4.50 13.27
CA SER A 21 -0.80 -4.74 12.85
C SER A 21 -0.47 -6.23 12.65
N ASN A 22 -1.28 -7.14 13.18
CA ASN A 22 -1.14 -8.59 12.98
C ASN A 22 -1.84 -9.11 11.72
N HIS A 23 -2.75 -8.33 11.12
CA HIS A 23 -3.42 -8.73 9.87
C HIS A 23 -2.46 -8.72 8.68
N GLN A 24 -2.59 -9.70 7.79
CA GLN A 24 -2.09 -9.62 6.42
C GLN A 24 -3.07 -8.82 5.58
N ILE A 25 -2.64 -7.65 5.08
CA ILE A 25 -3.51 -6.68 4.41
C ILE A 25 -3.11 -6.55 2.95
N LEU A 26 -4.08 -6.74 2.04
CA LEU A 26 -3.95 -6.38 0.63
C LEU A 26 -4.68 -5.05 0.38
N VAL A 27 -4.00 -4.07 -0.20
CA VAL A 27 -4.63 -2.82 -0.68
C VAL A 27 -4.71 -2.84 -2.20
N VAL A 28 -5.92 -2.83 -2.72
CA VAL A 28 -6.23 -2.89 -4.15
C VAL A 28 -6.60 -1.49 -4.64
N GLY A 29 -5.86 -0.99 -5.63
CA GLY A 29 -6.16 0.31 -6.25
C GLY A 29 -5.61 1.51 -5.47
N ASP A 30 -4.48 1.36 -4.78
CA ASP A 30 -3.81 2.47 -4.13
C ASP A 30 -3.12 3.34 -5.20
N GLY A 31 -3.74 4.48 -5.54
CA GLY A 31 -3.33 5.32 -6.66
C GLY A 31 -1.93 5.89 -6.49
N ASP A 32 -1.76 6.75 -5.48
CA ASP A 32 -0.50 7.43 -5.14
C ASP A 32 0.22 6.80 -3.93
N PHE A 33 -0.30 5.68 -3.40
CA PHE A 33 0.24 4.95 -2.25
C PHE A 33 0.13 5.67 -0.89
N SER A 34 -0.58 6.79 -0.82
CA SER A 34 -0.74 7.58 0.42
C SER A 34 -1.52 6.83 1.49
N PHE A 35 -2.57 6.09 1.11
CA PHE A 35 -3.40 5.33 2.04
C PHE A 35 -2.55 4.25 2.74
N SER A 36 -1.82 3.45 1.96
CA SER A 36 -0.97 2.41 2.52
C SER A 36 0.16 2.98 3.35
N LEU A 37 0.75 4.11 2.96
CA LEU A 37 1.77 4.77 3.78
C LEU A 37 1.20 5.26 5.12
N SER A 38 -0.01 5.83 5.11
CA SER A 38 -0.69 6.26 6.34
C SER A 38 -0.91 5.07 7.28
N LEU A 39 -1.42 3.95 6.75
CA LEU A 39 -1.66 2.74 7.55
C LEU A 39 -0.35 2.15 8.09
N ALA A 40 0.69 2.06 7.24
CA ALA A 40 2.01 1.58 7.64
C ALA A 40 2.62 2.43 8.76
N ARG A 41 2.50 3.76 8.68
CA ARG A 41 2.97 4.68 9.73
C ARG A 41 2.22 4.48 11.05
N SER A 42 0.91 4.21 10.99
CA SER A 42 0.14 3.91 12.20
C SER A 42 0.53 2.58 12.84
N PHE A 43 0.97 1.59 12.06
CA PHE A 43 1.53 0.34 12.59
C PHE A 43 3.00 0.46 12.97
N GLY A 44 3.72 1.44 12.43
CA GLY A 44 5.18 1.55 12.55
C GLY A 44 5.95 0.62 11.59
N SER A 45 5.23 -0.14 10.76
CA SER A 45 5.78 -1.08 9.78
C SER A 45 4.80 -1.28 8.63
N ALA A 46 5.32 -1.63 7.46
CA ALA A 46 4.55 -2.03 6.29
C ALA A 46 4.71 -3.52 5.95
N SER A 47 5.44 -4.32 6.74
CA SER A 47 5.78 -5.71 6.40
C SER A 47 4.55 -6.61 6.15
N ASN A 48 3.43 -6.29 6.80
CA ASN A 48 2.16 -6.99 6.69
C ASN A 48 1.18 -6.36 5.67
N ILE A 49 1.58 -5.29 4.99
CA ILE A 49 0.76 -4.55 4.02
C ILE A 49 1.33 -4.77 2.61
N LEU A 50 0.50 -5.29 1.70
CA LEU A 50 0.81 -5.40 0.28
C LEU A 50 -0.02 -4.39 -0.51
N PRO A 51 0.53 -3.22 -0.82
CA PRO A 51 -0.18 -2.23 -1.63
C PRO A 51 -0.04 -2.50 -3.12
N THR A 52 -1.11 -2.27 -3.87
CA THR A 52 -1.15 -2.50 -5.32
C THR A 52 -1.82 -1.35 -6.06
N SER A 53 -1.29 -1.01 -7.24
CA SER A 53 -1.88 -0.03 -8.15
C SER A 53 -2.18 -0.64 -9.52
N LEU A 54 -3.21 -0.11 -10.19
CA LEU A 54 -3.55 -0.47 -11.58
C LEU A 54 -2.53 0.10 -12.57
N ASP A 55 -2.05 1.32 -12.31
CA ASP A 55 -1.10 2.00 -13.17
C ASP A 55 0.29 1.34 -13.05
N PRO A 56 1.05 1.19 -14.15
CA PRO A 56 2.47 0.82 -14.09
C PRO A 56 3.30 1.85 -13.31
N PHE A 57 4.45 1.44 -12.76
CA PHE A 57 5.30 2.30 -11.93
C PHE A 57 5.65 3.64 -12.59
N ASP A 58 6.03 3.62 -13.87
CA ASP A 58 6.42 4.83 -14.59
C ASP A 58 5.24 5.79 -14.84
N VAL A 59 4.02 5.26 -14.91
CA VAL A 59 2.78 6.06 -14.98
C VAL A 59 2.47 6.64 -13.61
N VAL A 60 2.54 5.84 -12.54
CA VAL A 60 2.27 6.29 -11.17
C VAL A 60 3.14 7.50 -10.80
N ILE A 61 4.46 7.41 -10.99
CA ILE A 61 5.38 8.51 -10.63
C ILE A 61 5.21 9.77 -11.49
N LYS A 62 4.61 9.66 -12.69
CA LYS A 62 4.31 10.80 -13.56
C LYS A 62 2.96 11.43 -13.23
N LYS A 63 1.99 10.59 -12.86
CA LYS A 63 0.60 10.97 -12.64
C LYS A 63 0.40 11.63 -11.28
N TYR A 64 1.03 11.08 -10.24
CA TYR A 64 0.85 11.50 -8.85
C TYR A 64 2.14 12.14 -8.34
N LYS A 65 2.04 13.40 -7.91
CA LYS A 65 3.21 14.19 -7.48
C LYS A 65 3.96 13.55 -6.31
N GLU A 66 3.21 13.04 -5.33
CA GLU A 66 3.76 12.52 -4.08
C GLU A 66 4.08 11.02 -4.12
N ALA A 67 3.69 10.31 -5.19
CA ALA A 67 3.82 8.85 -5.25
C ALA A 67 5.26 8.37 -5.09
N LYS A 68 6.24 9.08 -5.67
CA LYS A 68 7.65 8.70 -5.53
C LYS A 68 8.09 8.72 -4.05
N SER A 69 7.78 9.80 -3.34
CA SER A 69 8.08 9.94 -1.90
C SER A 69 7.33 8.88 -1.08
N ASN A 70 6.05 8.65 -1.39
CA ASN A 70 5.26 7.65 -0.69
C ASN A 70 5.83 6.24 -0.83
N LEU A 71 6.23 5.87 -2.05
CA LEU A 71 6.84 4.58 -2.37
C LEU A 71 8.20 4.40 -1.70
N GLU A 72 9.04 5.43 -1.66
CA GLU A 72 10.32 5.39 -0.96
C GLU A 72 10.13 5.16 0.55
N ASN A 73 9.19 5.86 1.18
CA ASN A 73 8.85 5.66 2.59
C ASN A 73 8.28 4.27 2.86
N LEU A 74 7.39 3.75 2.01
CA LEU A 74 6.84 2.40 2.12
C LEU A 74 7.94 1.34 2.02
N LYS A 75 8.90 1.53 1.12
CA LYS A 75 10.06 0.64 1.01
C LYS A 75 10.91 0.66 2.28
N MET A 76 11.13 1.83 2.87
CA MET A 76 11.84 1.96 4.15
C MET A 76 11.08 1.28 5.30
N LEU A 77 9.75 1.29 5.27
CA LEU A 77 8.89 0.61 6.24
C LEU A 77 8.75 -0.90 5.98
N GLY A 78 9.42 -1.45 4.97
CA GLY A 78 9.54 -2.90 4.77
C GLY A 78 8.51 -3.53 3.84
N THR A 79 7.84 -2.76 2.97
CA THR A 79 6.99 -3.32 1.91
C THR A 79 7.54 -3.08 0.51
N SER A 80 7.16 -3.95 -0.42
CA SER A 80 7.42 -3.80 -1.86
C SER A 80 6.09 -3.77 -2.61
N PRO A 81 5.63 -2.58 -3.01
CA PRO A 81 4.37 -2.42 -3.74
C PRO A 81 4.35 -3.14 -5.09
N LEU A 82 3.15 -3.60 -5.52
CA LEU A 82 2.93 -4.14 -6.86
C LEU A 82 2.27 -3.10 -7.76
N TYR A 83 2.62 -3.12 -9.05
CA TYR A 83 2.12 -2.18 -10.05
C TYR A 83 1.49 -2.95 -11.22
N GLY A 84 0.61 -2.30 -11.99
CA GLY A 84 -0.04 -2.98 -13.11
C GLY A 84 -1.00 -4.10 -12.68
N VAL A 85 -1.52 -4.05 -11.45
CA VAL A 85 -2.42 -5.07 -10.91
C VAL A 85 -3.84 -4.77 -11.34
N ASP A 86 -4.33 -5.54 -12.32
CA ASP A 86 -5.73 -5.53 -12.73
C ASP A 86 -6.54 -6.38 -11.75
N ALA A 87 -7.37 -5.71 -10.94
CA ALA A 87 -8.24 -6.35 -9.94
C ALA A 87 -9.15 -7.43 -10.54
N THR A 88 -9.53 -7.31 -11.82
CA THR A 88 -10.36 -8.30 -12.53
C THR A 88 -9.59 -9.57 -12.90
N LYS A 89 -8.26 -9.53 -12.85
CA LYS A 89 -7.35 -10.61 -13.25
C LYS A 89 -6.39 -11.04 -12.12
N MET A 90 -6.66 -10.65 -10.87
CA MET A 90 -5.80 -10.93 -9.71
C MET A 90 -5.41 -12.40 -9.54
N LYS A 91 -6.27 -13.35 -9.93
CA LYS A 91 -5.98 -14.80 -9.89
C LYS A 91 -4.76 -15.20 -10.74
N ARG A 92 -4.29 -14.34 -11.65
CA ARG A 92 -3.14 -14.62 -12.52
C ARG A 92 -1.80 -14.22 -11.91
N TYR A 93 -1.79 -13.41 -10.85
CA TYR A 93 -0.58 -12.91 -10.22
C TYR A 93 -0.13 -13.91 -9.13
N PRO A 94 1.00 -14.61 -9.28
CA PRO A 94 1.46 -15.61 -8.30
C PRO A 94 1.58 -15.06 -6.88
N GLU A 95 2.00 -13.80 -6.75
CA GLU A 95 2.17 -13.06 -5.49
C GLU A 95 0.86 -12.88 -4.73
N LEU A 96 -0.27 -12.86 -5.45
CA LEU A 96 -1.61 -12.69 -4.89
C LEU A 96 -2.34 -14.02 -4.78
N ARG A 97 -2.18 -14.93 -5.76
CA ARG A 97 -2.90 -16.21 -5.80
C ARG A 97 -2.49 -17.16 -4.67
N MET A 98 -1.23 -17.12 -4.25
CA MET A 98 -0.68 -18.06 -3.26
C MET A 98 -0.76 -17.54 -1.81
N ARG A 99 -1.28 -16.33 -1.60
CA ARG A 99 -1.29 -15.66 -0.31
C ARG A 99 -2.72 -15.49 0.22
N GLN A 100 -2.90 -15.73 1.51
CA GLN A 100 -4.13 -15.41 2.22
C GLN A 100 -4.00 -14.04 2.89
N PHE A 101 -5.10 -13.30 2.93
CA PHE A 101 -5.16 -11.98 3.54
C PHE A 101 -6.32 -11.94 4.52
N ASP A 102 -6.08 -11.40 5.72
CA ASP A 102 -7.13 -11.18 6.72
C ASP A 102 -8.04 -10.03 6.32
N ARG A 103 -7.49 -9.04 5.59
CA ARG A 103 -8.21 -7.87 5.11
C ARG A 103 -7.82 -7.56 3.67
N ILE A 104 -8.83 -7.33 2.84
CA ILE A 104 -8.66 -6.77 1.49
C ILE A 104 -9.34 -5.41 1.48
N ILE A 105 -8.56 -4.36 1.26
CA ILE A 105 -9.03 -2.98 1.15
C ILE A 105 -9.14 -2.67 -0.33
N PHE A 106 -10.35 -2.42 -0.81
CA PHE A 106 -10.60 -2.04 -2.20
C PHE A 106 -10.81 -0.52 -2.26
N ASN A 107 -9.77 0.22 -2.61
CA ASN A 107 -9.87 1.66 -2.79
C ASN A 107 -10.58 1.94 -4.10
N PHE A 108 -11.71 2.65 -4.00
CA PHE A 108 -12.63 2.89 -5.10
C PHE A 108 -11.88 3.39 -6.34
N PRO A 109 -12.01 2.72 -7.49
CA PRO A 109 -11.33 3.13 -8.70
C PRO A 109 -11.77 4.54 -9.09
N HIS A 110 -10.81 5.34 -9.55
CA HIS A 110 -11.05 6.64 -10.16
C HIS A 110 -12.21 6.51 -11.17
N ALA A 111 -13.27 7.30 -11.01
CA ALA A 111 -14.57 7.12 -11.70
C ALA A 111 -14.55 7.43 -13.22
N GLY A 112 -13.39 7.34 -13.88
CA GLY A 112 -13.23 7.53 -15.32
C GLY A 112 -13.05 8.99 -15.77
N PHE A 113 -12.81 9.92 -14.84
CA PHE A 113 -12.49 11.29 -15.21
C PHE A 113 -11.11 11.39 -15.87
N HIS A 114 -11.01 12.25 -16.89
CA HIS A 114 -9.78 12.49 -17.64
C HIS A 114 -9.15 13.79 -17.13
N GLY A 115 -8.01 13.68 -16.45
CA GLY A 115 -7.26 14.82 -15.92
C GLY A 115 -6.41 14.42 -14.72
N LYS A 116 -5.67 15.37 -14.16
CA LYS A 116 -4.92 15.14 -12.91
C LYS A 116 -5.83 15.28 -11.71
N GLU A 117 -5.51 14.59 -10.61
CA GLU A 117 -6.30 14.62 -9.37
C GLU A 117 -6.41 16.02 -8.74
N ASP A 118 -5.44 16.89 -9.01
CA ASP A 118 -5.39 18.27 -8.53
C ASP A 118 -6.19 19.25 -9.42
N ASP A 119 -6.81 18.74 -10.49
CA ASP A 119 -7.66 19.54 -11.36
C ASP A 119 -9.04 19.75 -10.74
N ILE A 120 -9.29 20.96 -10.28
CA ILE A 120 -10.56 21.40 -9.68
C ILE A 120 -11.76 21.09 -10.58
N ARG A 121 -11.57 21.02 -11.91
CA ARG A 121 -12.64 20.70 -12.87
C ARG A 121 -13.15 19.26 -12.78
N LEU A 122 -12.42 18.37 -12.09
CA LEU A 122 -12.82 16.98 -11.84
C LEU A 122 -13.61 16.80 -10.55
N ILE A 123 -13.66 17.82 -9.68
CA ILE A 123 -14.47 17.83 -8.47
C ILE A 123 -15.75 18.62 -8.81
N GLN A 124 -16.81 17.91 -9.21
CA GLN A 124 -18.14 18.48 -9.47
C GLN A 124 -19.04 18.41 -8.23
#